data_AF-A0A967Q200-F1
#
_entry.id   AF-A0A967Q200-F1
#
_cell.length_a   1.000
_cell.length_b   1.000
_cell.length_c   1.000
_cell.angle_alpha   90.00
_cell.angle_beta   90.00
_cell.angle_gamma   90.00
#
_symmetry.space_group_name_H-M   'P 1'
#
loop_
_entity.id
_entity.type
_entity.pdbx_description
1 polymer ?
#
loop_
_entity_poly.entity_id
_entity_poly.type
_entity_poly.pdbx_seq_one_letter_code
_entity_poly.pdbx_strand_id
1 'polypeptide(L)' 'MYQSESLAEISIEKEMKKSYLDYAMSVIIGRALPDVRDGLKPVHRRVLYA' A
#
# COMPACT_ATOMS: atom_id res chain seq x y z
N MET A 1 -19.77 -18.33 22.82
CA MET A 1 -19.08 -17.24 23.55
C MET A 1 -18.43 -16.36 22.50
N TYR A 2 -18.89 -15.12 22.35
CA TYR A 2 -18.18 -14.17 21.50
C TYR A 2 -16.87 -13.83 22.21
N GLN A 3 -15.76 -14.27 21.62
CA GLN A 3 -14.43 -13.86 22.01
C GLN A 3 -14.41 -12.34 21.83
N SER A 4 -14.39 -11.58 22.92
CA SER A 4 -14.07 -10.16 22.87
C SER A 4 -12.68 -10.06 22.25
N GLU A 5 -12.61 -9.60 21.00
CA GLU A 5 -11.35 -9.18 20.38
C GLU A 5 -10.69 -8.24 21.38
N SER A 6 -9.55 -8.67 21.94
CA SER A 6 -8.76 -7.81 22.82
C SER A 6 -8.41 -6.58 22.01
N LEU A 7 -9.01 -5.44 22.35
CA LEU A 7 -8.65 -4.14 21.79
C LEU A 7 -7.19 -3.90 22.21
N ALA A 8 -6.27 -4.33 21.35
CA ALA A 8 -4.85 -4.09 21.56
C ALA A 8 -4.68 -2.57 21.50
N GLU A 9 -4.29 -1.97 22.63
CA GLU A 9 -3.92 -0.56 22.63
C GLU A 9 -2.71 -0.38 21.72
N ILE A 10 -2.91 0.33 20.62
CA ILE A 10 -1.86 0.64 19.66
C ILE A 10 -1.46 2.11 19.88
N SER A 11 -0.16 2.34 20.03
CA SER A 11 0.38 3.70 20.03
C SER A 11 0.09 4.39 18.70
N ILE A 12 -0.58 5.54 18.74
CA ILE A 12 -0.91 6.35 17.56
C ILE A 12 0.35 6.67 16.75
N GLU A 13 1.44 7.06 17.41
CA GLU A 13 2.70 7.40 16.71
C GLU A 13 3.23 6.21 15.91
N LYS A 14 3.22 5.01 16.51
CA LYS A 14 3.68 3.78 15.88
C LYS A 14 2.80 3.42 14.68
N GLU A 15 1.49 3.53 14.82
CA GLU A 15 0.54 3.21 13.75
C GLU A 15 0.62 4.21 12.59
N MET A 16 0.71 5.51 12.91
CA MET A 16 0.85 6.56 11.91
C MET A 16 2.12 6.38 11.08
N LYS A 17 3.25 6.08 11.72
CA LYS A 17 4.52 5.81 11.01
C LYS A 17 4.41 4.60 10.09
N LYS A 18 3.80 3.52 10.58
CA LYS A 18 3.61 2.28 9.82
C LYS A 18 2.69 2.52 8.61
N SER A 19 1.49 3.04 8.85
CA SER A 19 0.50 3.35 7.81
C SER A 19 1.06 4.30 6.75
N TYR A 20 1.85 5.31 7.16
CA TYR A 20 2.52 6.20 6.23
C TYR A 20 3.54 5.48 5.35
N LEU A 21 4.40 4.64 5.94
CA LEU A 21 5.39 3.84 5.20
C LEU A 21 4.72 2.85 4.24
N ASP A 22 3.69 2.15 4.68
CA ASP A 22 2.96 1.18 3.87
C ASP A 22 2.28 1.87 2.68
N TYR A 23 1.65 3.01 2.90
CA TYR A 23 1.06 3.81 1.84
C TYR A 23 2.13 4.35 0.88
N ALA A 24 3.20 4.96 1.40
CA ALA A 24 4.26 5.53 0.58
C ALA A 24 4.89 4.48 -0.33
N MET A 25 5.20 3.30 0.21
CA MET A 25 5.76 2.19 -0.56
C MET A 25 4.79 1.66 -1.62
N SER A 26 3.50 1.53 -1.29
CA SER A 26 2.44 1.20 -2.24
C SER A 26 2.32 2.21 -3.38
N VAL A 27 2.40 3.51 -3.08
CA VAL A 27 2.41 4.57 -4.10
C VAL A 27 3.60 4.41 -5.03
N ILE A 28 4.81 4.33 -4.46
CA ILE A 28 6.06 4.37 -5.22
C ILE A 28 6.12 3.21 -6.21
N ILE A 29 5.88 1.99 -5.73
CA ILE A 29 6.03 0.76 -6.53
C ILE A 29 4.79 0.48 -7.37
N GLY A 30 3.60 0.64 -6.79
CA GLY A 30 2.35 0.15 -7.38
C GLY A 30 1.59 1.16 -8.23
N ARG A 31 2.01 2.45 -8.23
CA ARG A 31 1.25 3.51 -8.90
C ARG A 31 2.11 4.57 -9.58
N ALA A 32 3.12 5.10 -8.91
CA ALA A 32 3.80 6.33 -9.31
C ALA A 32 4.94 6.11 -10.30
N LEU A 33 5.86 5.17 -10.02
CA LEU A 33 7.02 4.92 -10.86
C LEU A 33 6.71 3.94 -12.00
N PRO A 34 7.20 4.20 -13.22
CA PRO A 34 7.13 3.25 -14.33
C PRO A 34 8.14 2.10 -14.14
N ASP A 35 7.85 0.95 -14.74
CA ASP A 35 8.81 -0.16 -14.80
C ASP A 35 9.94 0.16 -15.78
N VAL A 36 11.18 -0.23 -15.46
CA VAL A 36 12.37 0.09 -16.27
C VAL A 36 12.38 -0.66 -17.61
N ARG A 37 11.67 -1.78 -17.71
CA ARG A 37 11.68 -2.64 -18.89
C ARG A 37 10.86 -2.07 -20.04
N ASP A 38 9.74 -1.45 -19.71
CA ASP A 38 8.75 -0.97 -20.68
C ASP A 38 8.41 0.52 -20.53
N GLY A 39 8.84 1.18 -19.46
CA GLY A 39 8.51 2.57 -19.16
C GLY A 39 7.05 2.80 -18.79
N LEU A 40 6.26 1.75 -18.54
CA LEU A 40 4.82 1.85 -18.31
C LEU A 40 4.47 1.83 -16.82
N LYS A 41 3.55 2.73 -16.44
CA LYS A 41 2.91 2.68 -15.12
C LYS A 41 1.90 1.52 -15.06
N PRO A 42 1.60 0.98 -13.86
CA PRO A 42 0.68 -0.14 -13.71
C PRO A 42 -0.71 0.07 -14.32
N VAL A 43 -1.21 1.30 -14.38
CA VAL A 43 -2.51 1.60 -15.03
C VAL A 43 -2.47 1.39 -16.54
N HIS A 44 -1.37 1.76 -17.21
CA HIS A 44 -1.23 1.58 -18.66
C HIS A 44 -1.22 0.09 -19.03
N ARG A 45 -0.45 -0.72 -18.28
CA ARG A 45 -0.43 -2.18 -18.48
C ARG A 45 -1.81 -2.81 -18.33
N ARG A 46 -2.62 -2.36 -17.36
CA ARG A 46 -4.00 -2.85 -17.20
C ARG A 46 -4.91 -2.47 -18.37
N VAL A 47 -4.77 -1.25 -18.90
CA VAL A 47 -5.56 -0.79 -20.05
C VAL A 47 -5.18 -1.55 -21.33
N LEU A 48 -3.90 -1.86 -21.54
CA LEU A 48 -3.42 -2.56 -22.74
C LEU A 48 -3.77 -4.07 -22.76
N TYR A 49 -4.06 -4.67 -21.59
CA TYR A 49 -4.34 -6.10 -21.47
C TYR A 49 -5.84 -6.44 -21.36
N ALA A 50 -6.70 -5.46 -21.06
CA ALA A 50 -8.15 -5.61 -20.98
C ALA A 50 -8.79 -5.60 -22.38
#